data_AF-A0A7L3MQK3-F1
#
_entry.id   AF-A0A7L3MQK3-F1
#
_cell.length_a   1.000
_cell.length_b   1.000
_cell.length_c   1.000
_cell.angle_alpha   90.00
_cell.angle_beta   90.00
_cell.angle_gamma   90.00
#
_symmetry.space_group_name_H-M   'P 1'
#
loop_
_entity.id
_entity.type
_entity.pdbx_description
1 polymer ?
#
loop_
_entity_poly.entity_id
_entity_poly.type
_entity_poly.pdbx_seq_one_letter_code
_entity_poly.pdbx_strand_id
1 'polypeptide(L)'
;MLRKAAREEVLVLDHEKEWKLGKCILRFPEILQKILEDLLLHTLCDYLYELATTFTEFYDSCYCVEKDRQTGQIVKVNMWRLLLCEATATIMAKGFDILGIKPVQRM
;
A
#
# COMPACT_ATOMS: atom_id res chain seq x y z
N MET A 1 5.01 -16.80 0.92
CA MET A 1 6.26 -16.28 0.30
C MET A 1 6.55 -14.84 0.76
N LEU A 2 5.63 -13.88 0.57
CA LEU A 2 5.84 -12.48 0.98
C LEU A 2 6.07 -12.29 2.51
N ARG A 3 5.39 -13.05 3.38
CA ARG A 3 5.66 -13.03 4.83
C ARG A 3 7.06 -13.48 5.25
N LYS A 4 7.72 -14.31 4.43
CA LYS A 4 9.09 -14.76 4.67
C LYS A 4 10.08 -13.70 4.19
N ALA A 5 9.85 -13.15 2.99
CA ALA A 5 10.58 -11.99 2.47
C ALA A 5 10.52 -10.79 3.43
N ALA A 6 9.35 -10.50 4.01
CA ALA A 6 9.19 -9.42 5.00
C ALA A 6 10.07 -9.56 6.26
N ARG A 7 10.59 -10.75 6.58
CA ARG A 7 11.48 -10.98 7.72
C ARG A 7 12.96 -10.97 7.35
N GLU A 8 13.26 -11.25 6.08
CA GLU A 8 14.63 -11.48 5.59
C GLU A 8 15.14 -10.28 4.77
N GLU A 9 14.24 -9.42 4.30
CA GLU A 9 14.54 -8.38 3.33
C GLU A 9 14.51 -6.99 3.95
N VAL A 10 15.54 -6.18 3.65
CA VAL A 10 15.65 -4.82 4.15
C VAL A 10 14.71 -3.91 3.36
N LEU A 11 13.85 -3.22 4.07
CA LEU A 11 12.91 -2.27 3.48
C LEU A 11 13.65 -0.95 3.22
N VAL A 12 13.93 -0.67 1.95
CA VAL A 12 14.62 0.55 1.50
C VAL A 12 13.58 1.54 0.99
N LEU A 13 13.61 2.76 1.54
CA LEU A 13 12.71 3.86 1.18
C LEU A 13 13.55 5.06 0.74
N ASP A 14 14.13 4.96 -0.46
CA ASP A 14 15.03 5.99 -0.99
C ASP A 14 14.26 7.07 -1.75
N HIS A 15 13.11 6.70 -2.36
CA HIS A 15 12.32 7.64 -3.13
C HIS A 15 11.29 8.36 -2.24
N GLU A 16 11.10 9.66 -2.46
CA GLU A 16 10.15 10.47 -1.67
C GLU A 16 8.72 9.88 -1.69
N LYS A 17 8.31 9.30 -2.82
CA LYS A 17 6.99 8.65 -2.96
C LYS A 17 6.87 7.35 -2.16
N GLU A 18 7.95 6.58 -2.05
CA GLU A 18 8.01 5.39 -1.17
C GLU A 18 7.85 5.83 0.30
N TRP A 19 8.56 6.89 0.69
CA TRP A 19 8.49 7.46 2.03
C TRP A 19 7.09 8.02 2.37
N LYS A 20 6.46 8.71 1.41
CA LYS A 20 5.09 9.23 1.54
C LYS A 20 4.09 8.08 1.74
N LEU A 21 4.20 7.01 0.93
CA LEU A 21 3.34 5.83 1.06
C LEU A 21 3.54 5.13 2.40
N GLY A 22 4.79 4.90 2.82
CA GLY A 22 5.11 4.27 4.11
C GLY A 22 4.49 5.02 5.28
N LYS A 23 4.59 6.36 5.29
CA LYS A 23 3.93 7.19 6.32
C LYS A 23 2.41 7.10 6.27
N CYS A 24 1.82 7.12 5.08
CA CYS A 24 0.37 6.99 4.92
C CYS A 24 -0.15 5.64 5.47
N ILE A 25 0.55 4.54 5.18
CA ILE A 25 0.23 3.20 5.70
C ILE A 25 0.25 3.20 7.23
N LEU A 26 1.29 3.78 7.85
CA LEU A 26 1.45 3.79 9.31
C LEU A 26 0.44 4.69 10.03
N ARG A 27 -0.23 5.61 9.33
CA ARG A 27 -1.26 6.49 9.91
C ARG A 27 -2.60 5.77 10.16
N PHE A 28 -2.79 4.55 9.67
CA PHE A 28 -4.06 3.82 9.83
C PHE A 28 -4.54 3.70 11.29
N PRO A 29 -3.70 3.33 12.28
CA PRO A 29 -4.15 3.23 13.67
C PRO A 29 -4.59 4.57 14.28
N GLU A 30 -3.95 5.68 13.88
CA GLU A 30 -4.32 7.03 14.34
C GLU A 30 -5.72 7.41 13.84
N ILE A 31 -6.04 7.07 12.59
CA ILE A 31 -7.38 7.26 12.03
C ILE A 31 -8.41 6.43 12.78
N LEU A 32 -8.11 5.16 13.08
CA LEU A 32 -8.99 4.31 13.87
C LEU A 32 -9.22 4.87 15.28
N GLN A 33 -8.17 5.36 15.94
CA GLN A 33 -8.29 5.97 17.26
C GLN A 33 -9.23 7.19 17.21
N LYS A 34 -9.05 8.07 16.22
CA LYS A 34 -9.92 9.23 16.03
C LYS A 34 -11.38 8.84 15.80
N ILE A 35 -11.63 7.79 15.02
CA ILE A 35 -12.99 7.28 14.78
C ILE A 35 -13.61 6.73 16.06
N LEU A 36 -12.82 6.07 16.92
CA LEU A 36 -13.30 5.58 18.21
C LEU A 36 -13.66 6.71 19.17
N GLU A 37 -12.98 7.85 19.08
CA GLU A 37 -13.25 9.04 19.91
C GLU A 37 -14.45 9.85 19.38
N ASP A 38 -14.47 10.16 18.09
CA ASP A 38 -15.45 11.09 17.49
C ASP A 38 -16.68 10.37 16.87
N LEU A 39 -16.60 9.05 16.66
CA LEU A 39 -17.59 8.23 15.93
C LEU A 39 -17.84 8.68 14.47
N LEU A 40 -16.87 9.39 13.88
CA LEU A 40 -16.96 9.95 12.53
C LEU A 40 -16.28 9.06 11.46
N LEU A 41 -17.04 8.12 10.90
CA LEU A 41 -16.55 7.14 9.91
C LEU A 41 -16.07 7.74 8.58
N HIS A 42 -16.51 8.94 8.19
CA HIS A 42 -16.09 9.56 6.91
C HIS A 42 -14.57 9.79 6.84
N THR A 43 -13.93 9.99 7.99
CA THR A 43 -12.47 10.13 8.08
C THR A 43 -11.71 8.87 7.65
N LEU A 44 -12.32 7.68 7.80
CA LEU A 44 -11.79 6.43 7.27
C LEU A 44 -11.85 6.41 5.74
N CYS A 45 -12.96 6.89 5.16
CA CYS A 45 -13.14 6.95 3.73
C CYS A 45 -12.12 7.91 3.10
N ASP A 46 -11.94 9.09 3.70
CA ASP A 46 -10.94 10.08 3.27
C ASP A 46 -9.52 9.49 3.34
N TYR A 47 -9.21 8.78 4.43
CA TYR A 47 -7.94 8.08 4.59
C TYR A 47 -7.71 7.03 3.49
N LEU A 48 -8.70 6.17 3.22
CA LEU A 48 -8.56 5.12 2.21
C LEU A 48 -8.39 5.70 0.80
N TYR A 49 -9.05 6.83 0.52
CA TYR A 49 -8.87 7.55 -0.73
C TYR A 49 -7.48 8.17 -0.86
N GLU A 50 -6.96 8.78 0.21
CA GLU A 50 -5.59 9.32 0.25
C GLU A 50 -4.55 8.21 0.09
N LEU A 51 -4.76 7.05 0.72
CA LEU A 51 -3.90 5.88 0.60
C LEU A 51 -3.86 5.38 -0.85
N ALA A 52 -5.02 5.25 -1.50
CA ALA A 52 -5.11 4.85 -2.90
C ALA A 52 -4.42 5.86 -3.83
N THR A 53 -4.62 7.16 -3.62
CA THR A 53 -3.98 8.21 -4.42
C THR A 53 -2.46 8.18 -4.26
N THR A 54 -1.98 8.06 -3.01
CA THR A 54 -0.55 7.97 -2.70
C THR A 54 0.08 6.70 -3.28
N PHE A 55 -0.67 5.59 -3.28
CA PHE A 55 -0.24 4.35 -3.92
C PHE A 55 -0.08 4.51 -5.43
N THR A 56 -1.03 5.14 -6.12
CA THR A 56 -0.91 5.42 -7.57
C THR A 56 0.31 6.27 -7.88
N GLU A 57 0.56 7.35 -7.12
CA GLU A 57 1.78 8.16 -7.28
C GLU A 57 3.07 7.33 -7.12
N PHE A 58 3.10 6.44 -6.13
CA PHE A 58 4.21 5.52 -5.91
C PHE A 58 4.37 4.54 -7.08
N TYR A 59 3.28 3.90 -7.51
CA TYR A 59 3.32 2.87 -8.55
C TYR A 59 3.77 3.44 -9.91
N ASP A 60 3.37 4.67 -10.22
CA ASP A 60 3.79 5.37 -11.45
C ASP A 60 5.27 5.79 -11.39
N SER A 61 5.76 6.19 -10.22
CA SER A 61 7.12 6.72 -10.06
C SER A 61 8.18 5.64 -9.78
N CYS A 62 7.78 4.50 -9.23
CA CYS A 62 8.68 3.48 -8.68
C CYS A 62 8.35 2.08 -9.24
N TYR A 63 9.13 1.64 -10.23
CA TYR A 63 8.96 0.32 -10.85
C TYR A 63 9.09 -0.83 -9.83
N CYS A 64 8.01 -1.58 -9.62
CA CYS A 64 8.00 -2.80 -8.82
C CYS A 64 8.59 -3.99 -9.58
N VAL A 65 8.26 -4.10 -10.86
CA VAL A 65 8.75 -5.12 -11.79
C VAL A 65 9.28 -4.40 -13.02
N GLU A 66 10.58 -4.52 -13.25
CA GLU A 66 11.24 -3.99 -14.45
C GLU A 66 11.24 -5.09 -15.52
N LYS A 67 10.73 -4.74 -16.71
CA LYS A 67 10.70 -5.64 -17.86
C LYS A 67 11.53 -5.05 -18.98
N ASP A 68 12.20 -5.93 -19.71
CA ASP A 68 12.91 -5.56 -20.92
C ASP A 68 11.89 -5.13 -21.99
N ARG A 69 12.11 -3.95 -22.57
CA ARG A 69 11.14 -3.32 -23.48
C ARG A 69 11.03 -4.04 -24.83
N GLN A 70 12.04 -4.82 -25.22
CA GLN A 70 12.09 -5.50 -26.52
C GLN A 70 11.60 -6.95 -26.43
N THR A 71 11.95 -7.64 -25.34
CA THR A 71 11.67 -9.08 -25.16
C THR A 71 10.50 -9.34 -24.21
N GLY A 72 10.07 -8.35 -23.42
CA GLY A 72 9.02 -8.49 -22.41
C GLY A 72 9.42 -9.33 -21.20
N GLN A 73 10.68 -9.79 -21.11
CA GLN A 73 11.18 -10.60 -20.02
C GLN A 73 11.35 -9.76 -18.75
N ILE A 74 11.13 -10.37 -17.58
CA ILE A 74 11.33 -9.72 -16.29
C ILE A 74 12.84 -9.61 -16.04
N VAL A 75 13.33 -8.38 -15.98
CA VAL A 75 14.75 -8.08 -15.76
C VAL A 75 15.03 -8.00 -14.27
N LYS A 76 14.12 -7.37 -13.51
CA LYS A 76 14.30 -7.16 -12.07
C LYS A 76 12.96 -7.11 -11.36
N VAL A 77 12.91 -7.72 -10.18
CA VAL A 77 11.79 -7.61 -9.25
C VAL A 77 12.31 -6.94 -7.99
N ASN A 78 11.79 -5.74 -7.70
CA ASN A 78 12.13 -5.00 -6.49
C ASN A 78 11.22 -5.49 -5.36
N MET A 79 11.70 -6.46 -4.59
CA MET A 79 10.89 -7.15 -3.59
C MET A 79 10.40 -6.23 -2.45
N TRP A 80 11.19 -5.28 -1.98
CA TRP A 80 10.74 -4.32 -0.95
C TRP A 80 9.57 -3.46 -1.42
N ARG A 81 9.52 -3.12 -2.72
CA ARG A 81 8.38 -2.43 -3.34
C ARG A 81 7.14 -3.31 -3.39
N LEU A 82 7.31 -4.60 -3.67
CA LEU A 82 6.20 -5.56 -3.57
C LEU A 82 5.68 -5.69 -2.14
N LEU A 83 6.55 -5.60 -1.13
CA LEU A 83 6.12 -5.58 0.27
C LEU A 83 5.29 -4.31 0.58
N LEU A 84 5.61 -3.15 0.01
CA LEU A 84 4.79 -1.95 0.12
C LEU A 84 3.41 -2.13 -0.52
N CYS A 85 3.33 -2.80 -1.68
CA CYS A 85 2.05 -3.13 -2.31
C CYS A 85 1.20 -4.05 -1.42
N GLU A 86 1.81 -5.10 -0.86
CA GLU A 86 1.14 -6.04 0.05
C GLU A 86 0.65 -5.35 1.33
N ALA A 87 1.48 -4.47 1.91
CA ALA A 87 1.12 -3.69 3.08
C ALA A 87 -0.08 -2.77 2.78
N THR A 88 -0.06 -2.08 1.64
CA THR A 88 -1.17 -1.22 1.18
C THR A 88 -2.45 -2.04 1.02
N ALA A 89 -2.38 -3.18 0.34
CA ALA A 89 -3.52 -4.08 0.14
C ALA A 89 -4.10 -4.58 1.46
N THR A 90 -3.23 -4.91 2.43
CA THR A 90 -3.64 -5.36 3.77
C THR A 90 -4.41 -4.27 4.51
N ILE A 91 -3.92 -3.02 4.48
CA ILE A 91 -4.61 -1.89 5.13
C ILE A 91 -5.94 -1.58 4.43
N MET A 92 -5.97 -1.55 3.09
CA MET A 92 -7.21 -1.32 2.35
C MET A 92 -8.26 -2.40 2.64
N ALA A 93 -7.86 -3.67 2.66
CA ALA A 93 -8.76 -4.77 3.00
C ALA A 93 -9.34 -4.59 4.42
N LYS A 94 -8.53 -4.19 5.39
CA LYS A 94 -9.01 -3.91 6.76
C LYS A 94 -9.93 -2.71 6.84
N GLY A 95 -9.64 -1.65 6.10
CA GLY A 95 -10.55 -0.50 6.00
C GLY A 95 -11.89 -0.89 5.39
N PHE A 96 -11.89 -1.69 4.32
CA PHE A 96 -13.11 -2.19 3.69
C PHE A 96 -13.90 -3.13 4.59
N ASP A 97 -13.23 -4.02 5.33
CA ASP A 97 -13.87 -4.88 6.34
C ASP A 97 -14.62 -4.02 7.38
N ILE A 98 -14.03 -2.92 7.86
CA ILE A 98 -14.65 -1.99 8.83
C ILE A 98 -15.85 -1.27 8.22
N LEU A 99 -15.75 -0.86 6.94
CA LEU A 99 -16.84 -0.19 6.22
C LEU A 99 -17.94 -1.16 5.74
N GLY A 100 -17.78 -2.47 5.93
CA GLY A 100 -18.71 -3.49 5.44
C GLY A 100 -18.68 -3.68 3.92
N ILE A 101 -17.60 -3.28 3.26
CA ILE A 101 -17.41 -3.41 1.80
C ILE A 101 -16.65 -4.69 1.51
N LYS A 102 -17.19 -5.54 0.63
CA LYS A 102 -16.49 -6.74 0.17
C LYS A 102 -15.62 -6.42 -1.05
N PRO A 103 -14.28 -6.47 -0.96
CA PRO A 103 -13.41 -6.17 -2.09
C PRO A 103 -13.49 -7.25 -3.19
N VAL A 104 -13.31 -6.81 -4.45
CA VAL A 104 -13.15 -7.70 -5.62
C VAL A 104 -11.68 -7.87 -5.95
N GLN A 105 -11.27 -9.10 -6.29
CA GLN A 105 -9.87 -9.41 -6.63
C GLN A 105 -9.57 -9.27 -8.13
N ARG A 106 -10.62 -9.30 -8.95
CA ARG A 106 -10.57 -9.14 -10.41
C ARG A 106 -11.85 -8.40 -10.83
N MET A 107 -11.69 -7.41 -11.70
CA MET A 107 -12.78 -6.74 -12.40
C MET A 107 -12.84 -7.26 -13.83
#